data_AF-A0A2D5BKJ1-F1
#
_entry.id   AF-A0A2D5BKJ1-F1
#
_cell.length_a   1.000
_cell.length_b   1.000
_cell.length_c   1.000
_cell.angle_alpha   90.00
_cell.angle_beta   90.00
_cell.angle_gamma   90.00
#
_symmetry.space_group_name_H-M   'P 1'
#
loop_
_entity.id
_entity.type
_entity.pdbx_description
1 polymer ?
#
loop_
_entity_poly.entity_id
_entity_poly.type
_entity_poly.pdbx_seq_one_letter_code
_entity_poly.pdbx_strand_id
1 'polypeptide(L)' 'MKTTPLILLSLLLLASCCSEGPAKPGAPDATPPTLRVLAYNIHHGEGMDQRLDLERIAVLIKNSGADVVTLQEIDERCER' A
#
# COMPACT_ATOMS: atom_id res chain seq x y z
N MET A 1 -0.66 24.18 -34.58
CA MET A 1 -0.95 22.99 -35.40
C MET A 1 0.25 22.02 -35.51
N LYS A 2 1.23 22.02 -34.57
CA LYS A 2 2.45 21.19 -34.66
C LYS A 2 2.62 20.18 -33.51
N THR A 3 1.72 20.17 -32.53
CA THR A 3 1.76 19.31 -31.33
C THR A 3 0.93 18.03 -31.47
N THR A 4 -0.02 18.01 -32.41
CA THR A 4 -0.86 16.85 -32.73
C THR A 4 -0.09 15.57 -33.11
N PRO A 5 1.04 15.61 -33.88
CA PRO A 5 1.75 14.37 -34.19
C PRO A 5 2.50 13.80 -32.98
N LEU A 6 2.93 14.64 -32.02
CA LEU A 6 3.69 14.21 -30.85
C LEU A 6 2.78 13.58 -29.77
N ILE A 7 1.56 14.09 -29.62
CA ILE A 7 0.54 13.51 -28.72
C ILE A 7 0.05 12.16 -29.26
N LEU A 8 -0.08 12.02 -30.59
CA LEU A 8 -0.50 10.76 -31.19
C LEU A 8 0.59 9.68 -31.05
N LEU A 9 1.87 10.06 -31.19
CA LEU A 9 3.01 9.16 -31.02
C LEU A 9 3.18 8.69 -29.57
N SER A 10 2.94 9.56 -28.58
CA SER A 10 2.97 9.16 -27.16
C SER A 10 1.80 8.23 -26.78
N LEU A 11 0.63 8.42 -27.38
CA LEU A 11 -0.53 7.52 -27.19
C LEU A 11 -0.28 6.12 -27.76
N LEU A 12 0.41 6.02 -28.90
CA LEU A 12 0.78 4.75 -29.53
C LEU A 12 1.83 3.96 -28.74
N LEU A 13 2.77 4.64 -28.05
CA LEU A 13 3.79 4.00 -27.21
C LEU A 13 3.22 3.40 -25.91
N LEU A 14 2.14 3.98 -25.36
CA LEU A 14 1.46 3.47 -24.16
C LEU A 14 0.70 2.16 -24.41
N ALA A 15 0.27 1.89 -25.65
CA ALA A 15 -0.47 0.68 -26.00
C ALA A 15 0.42 -0.56 -26.18
N SER A 16 1.75 -0.39 -26.28
CA SER A 16 2.68 -1.48 -26.61
C SER A 16 3.18 -2.28 -25.39
N CYS A 17 2.82 -1.90 -24.16
CA CYS A 17 3.28 -2.61 -22.95
C CYS A 17 2.34 -3.74 -22.50
N CYS A 18 1.20 -3.97 -23.16
CA CYS A 18 0.25 -5.02 -22.78
C CYS A 18 0.31 -6.20 -23.75
N SER A 19 1.42 -6.94 -23.74
CA SER A 19 1.47 -8.27 -24.37
C SER A 19 1.68 -9.32 -23.27
N GLU A 20 0.57 -9.75 -22.68
CA GLU A 20 0.55 -10.96 -21.86
C GLU A 20 0.51 -12.14 -22.84
N GLY A 21 1.63 -12.85 -22.97
CA GLY A 21 1.70 -14.09 -23.74
C GLY A 21 0.74 -15.15 -23.19
N PRO A 22 0.35 -16.16 -23.98
CA PRO A 22 -0.62 -17.16 -23.56
C PRO A 22 -0.12 -17.87 -22.29
N ALA A 23 -0.92 -17.77 -21.22
CA ALA A 23 -0.67 -18.45 -19.96
C ALA A 23 -0.57 -19.97 -20.20
N LYS A 24 0.55 -20.58 -19.79
CA LYS A 24 0.72 -22.04 -19.80
C LYS A 24 -0.30 -22.66 -18.81
N PRO A 25 -1.16 -23.59 -19.23
CA PRO A 25 -1.98 -24.34 -18.30
C PRO A 25 -1.12 -25.43 -17.66
N GLY A 26 -0.84 -25.30 -16.36
CA GLY A 26 -0.07 -26.33 -15.65
C GLY A 26 0.59 -25.82 -14.37
N ALA A 27 -0.20 -25.48 -13.37
CA ALA A 27 0.19 -25.54 -11.96
C ALA A 27 -1.09 -25.70 -11.12
N PRO A 28 -1.05 -26.44 -9.99
CA PRO A 28 -2.18 -26.50 -9.08
C PRO A 28 -2.60 -25.08 -8.67
N ASP A 29 -3.87 -24.91 -8.29
CA ASP A 29 -4.51 -23.69 -7.73
C ASP A 29 -3.84 -23.21 -6.43
N ALA A 30 -2.52 -23.07 -6.42
CA ALA A 30 -1.78 -22.42 -5.36
C ALA A 30 -1.97 -20.91 -5.57
N THR A 31 -3.04 -20.38 -4.99
CA THR A 31 -3.17 -18.93 -4.83
C THR A 31 -1.86 -18.42 -4.23
N PRO A 32 -1.16 -17.47 -4.86
CA PRO A 32 0.09 -16.96 -4.31
C PRO A 32 -0.18 -16.43 -2.89
N PRO A 33 0.74 -16.65 -1.94
CA PRO A 33 0.54 -16.19 -0.58
C PRO A 33 0.31 -14.67 -0.58
N THR A 34 -0.75 -14.23 0.08
CA THR A 34 -1.08 -12.82 0.21
C THR A 34 -0.32 -12.24 1.40
N LEU A 35 0.43 -11.16 1.19
CA LEU A 35 1.05 -10.39 2.26
C LEU A 35 0.20 -9.15 2.56
N ARG A 36 -0.28 -9.02 3.79
CA ARG A 36 -1.04 -7.85 4.26
C ARG A 36 -0.14 -6.91 5.04
N VAL A 37 -0.06 -5.67 4.58
CA VAL A 37 0.75 -4.63 5.23
C VAL A 37 -0.17 -3.52 5.73
N LEU A 38 -0.02 -3.15 7.01
CA LEU A 38 -0.63 -1.97 7.59
C LEU A 38 0.44 -0.88 7.73
N ALA A 39 0.25 0.26 7.07
CA ALA A 39 1.03 1.46 7.30
C ALA A 39 0.14 2.48 8.02
N TYR A 40 0.49 2.83 9.25
CA TYR A 40 -0.36 3.65 10.09
C TYR A 40 0.41 4.76 10.80
N ASN A 41 -0.08 5.98 10.65
CA ASN A 41 0.38 7.11 11.47
C ASN A 41 -0.49 7.15 12.73
N ILE A 42 0.12 6.91 13.88
CA ILE A 42 -0.61 6.80 15.15
C ILE A 42 -0.89 8.16 15.79
N HIS A 43 -0.38 9.24 15.21
CA HIS A 43 -0.53 10.61 15.72
C HIS A 43 -0.17 10.71 17.21
N HIS A 44 1.04 10.27 17.58
CA HIS A 44 1.49 10.12 18.98
C HIS A 44 0.66 9.17 19.85
N GLY A 45 -0.36 8.49 19.30
CA GLY A 45 -1.34 7.72 20.05
C GLY A 45 -2.58 8.52 20.46
N GLU A 46 -2.74 9.74 19.95
CA GLU A 46 -3.89 10.61 20.19
C GLU A 46 -5.01 10.34 19.17
N GLY A 47 -6.22 10.07 19.67
CA GLY A 47 -7.40 9.94 18.82
C GLY A 47 -8.04 11.27 18.45
N MET A 48 -9.05 11.23 17.58
CA MET A 48 -9.87 12.41 17.22
C MET A 48 -10.62 13.02 18.41
N ASP A 49 -10.74 12.26 19.50
CA ASP A 49 -11.27 12.68 20.78
C ASP A 49 -10.25 13.44 21.66
N GLN A 50 -9.05 13.71 21.13
CA GLN A 50 -7.93 14.34 21.82
C GLN A 50 -7.44 13.55 23.04
N ARG A 51 -7.62 12.23 23.03
CA ARG A 51 -7.19 11.34 24.10
C ARG A 51 -6.02 10.47 23.64
N LEU A 52 -4.91 10.57 24.38
CA LEU A 52 -3.78 9.65 24.28
C LEU A 52 -4.21 8.26 24.80
N ASP A 53 -4.28 7.28 23.91
CA ASP A 53 -4.68 5.90 24.24
C ASP A 53 -3.98 4.91 23.31
N LEU A 54 -2.78 4.48 23.74
CA LEU A 54 -1.97 3.51 23.00
C LEU A 54 -2.59 2.11 23.00
N GLU A 55 -3.38 1.75 24.00
CA GLU A 55 -4.03 0.43 24.07
C GLU A 55 -5.12 0.32 22.99
N ARG A 56 -5.88 1.40 22.76
CA ARG A 56 -6.82 1.49 21.63
C ARG A 56 -6.13 1.22 20.29
N ILE A 57 -4.94 1.80 20.07
CA ILE A 57 -4.14 1.59 18.86
C ILE A 57 -3.64 0.13 18.79
N ALA A 58 -3.16 -0.43 19.91
CA ALA A 58 -2.70 -1.81 19.96
C ALA A 58 -3.82 -2.82 19.64
N VAL A 59 -5.04 -2.59 20.14
CA VAL A 59 -6.22 -3.40 19.82
C VAL A 59 -6.56 -3.32 18.33
N LEU A 60 -6.52 -2.11 17.74
CA LEU A 60 -6.74 -1.92 16.31
C LEU A 60 -5.72 -2.70 15.48
N ILE A 61 -4.43 -2.59 15.82
CA ILE A 61 -3.35 -3.29 15.11
C ILE A 61 -3.54 -4.82 15.20
N LYS A 62 -3.82 -5.35 16.40
CA LYS A 62 -4.06 -6.80 16.59
C LYS A 62 -5.23 -7.31 15.76
N ASN A 63 -6.30 -6.52 15.66
CA ASN A 63 -7.51 -6.89 14.93
C ASN A 63 -7.41 -6.67 13.41
N SER A 64 -6.39 -5.96 12.92
CA SER A 64 -6.21 -5.65 11.50
C SER A 64 -5.90 -6.89 10.64
N GLY A 65 -5.35 -7.94 11.26
CA GLY A 65 -4.80 -9.09 10.55
C GLY A 65 -3.51 -8.78 9.76
N ALA A 66 -2.95 -7.58 9.82
CA ALA A 66 -1.72 -7.31 9.09
C ALA A 66 -0.60 -8.30 9.47
N ASP A 67 0.14 -8.78 8.47
CA ASP A 67 1.32 -9.63 8.67
C ASP A 67 2.53 -8.76 9.02
N VAL A 68 2.56 -7.53 8.47
CA VAL A 68 3.58 -6.52 8.75
C VAL A 68 2.90 -5.19 9.07
N VAL A 69 3.37 -4.52 10.12
CA VAL A 69 2.84 -3.22 10.55
C VAL A 69 3.99 -2.22 10.57
N THR A 70 3.78 -1.05 9.95
CA THR A 70 4.69 0.09 10.01
C THR A 70 3.99 1.26 10.69
N LEU A 71 4.71 1.94 11.59
CA LEU A 71 4.18 3.03 12.41
C LEU A 71 4.93 4.34 12.13
N GLN A 72 4.19 5.45 12.12
CA GLN A 72 4.71 6.82 12.03
C GLN A 72 4.23 7.64 13.23
N GLU A 73 4.93 8.75 13.51
CA GLU A 73 4.70 9.59 14.71
C GLU A 73 4.76 8.77 16.00
N ILE A 74 5.88 8.04 16.15
CA ILE A 74 6.30 7.46 17.43
C ILE A 74 7.28 8.44 18.04
N ASP A 75 6.86 9.10 19.11
CA ASP A 75 7.56 10.24 19.70
C ASP A 75 7.60 10.21 21.23
N GLU A 76 6.87 9.29 21.88
CA GLU A 76 7.15 8.98 23.29
C GLU A 76 8.56 8.41 23.43
N ARG A 77 9.40 9.09 24.23
CA ARG A 77 10.78 8.69 24.55
C ARG A 77 11.73 8.68 23.35
N CYS A 78 11.43 9.44 22.30
CA CYS A 78 12.38 9.68 21.22
C CYS A 78 13.27 10.90 21.56
N GLU A 79 14.58 10.71 21.51
CA GLU A 79 15.54 11.82 21.53
C GLU A 79 15.65 12.43 20.12
N ARG A 80 15.90 13.74 20.05
CA ARG A 80 16.07 14.47 18.79
C ARG A 80 17.51 14.45 18.31
#